data_AF-A0A829N750-F1
#
_entry.id   AF-A0A829N750-F1
#
_cell.length_a   1.000
_cell.length_b   1.000
_cell.length_c   1.000
_cell.angle_alpha   90.00
_cell.angle_beta   90.00
_cell.angle_gamma   90.00
#
_symmetry.space_group_name_H-M   'P 1'
#
loop_
_entity.id
_entity.type
_entity.pdbx_description
1 polymer ?
#
loop_
_entity_poly.entity_id
_entity_poly.type
_entity_poly.pdbx_seq_one_letter_code
_entity_poly.pdbx_strand_id
1 'polypeptide(L)'
;MTEAEDKLWHELRDRRLDRIKFRRQVPVGKYVADFACLESLLIIEIDGSQHADSESDQARRTELEARGFRVLRFWNDDVLKDMDSVCTTIIAYVRDVSLQPWR
;
A
#
# COMPACT_ATOMS: atom_id res chain seq x y z
N MET A 1 13.75 6.27 -1.93
CA MET A 1 12.52 6.19 -2.72
C MET A 1 12.85 5.38 -3.95
N THR A 2 12.18 4.26 -4.15
CA THR A 2 12.39 3.41 -5.33
C THR A 2 11.73 4.05 -6.56
N GLU A 3 12.12 3.63 -7.77
CA GLU A 3 11.45 4.07 -9.00
C GLU A 3 9.96 3.68 -9.00
N ALA A 4 9.64 2.51 -8.45
CA ALA A 4 8.25 2.03 -8.31
C ALA A 4 7.44 2.93 -7.39
N GLU A 5 7.97 3.31 -6.21
CA GLU A 5 7.31 4.25 -5.30
C GLU A 5 7.03 5.60 -5.98
N ASP A 6 7.99 6.14 -6.73
CA ASP A 6 7.81 7.44 -7.40
C ASP A 6 6.77 7.38 -8.52
N LYS A 7 6.77 6.31 -9.33
CA LYS A 7 5.76 6.12 -10.37
C LYS A 7 4.38 5.96 -9.76
N LEU A 8 4.24 5.12 -8.72
CA LEU A 8 2.96 4.97 -8.06
C LEU A 8 2.51 6.28 -7.39
N TRP A 9 3.43 7.03 -6.79
CA TRP A 9 3.08 8.33 -6.20
C TRP A 9 2.52 9.31 -7.22
N HIS A 10 2.98 9.28 -8.48
CA HIS A 10 2.43 10.11 -9.55
C HIS A 10 0.95 9.85 -9.79
N GLU A 11 0.51 8.59 -9.69
CA GLU A 11 -0.90 8.20 -9.84
C GLU A 11 -1.73 8.50 -8.59
N LEU A 12 -1.14 8.38 -7.40
CA LEU A 12 -1.87 8.54 -6.13
C LEU A 12 -2.00 10.00 -5.66
N ARG A 13 -1.03 10.86 -5.96
CA ARG A 13 -0.98 12.24 -5.46
C ARG A 13 -2.14 13.08 -5.97
N ASP A 14 -2.43 14.16 -5.25
CA ASP A 14 -3.40 15.19 -5.67
C ASP A 14 -4.80 14.63 -6.01
N ARG A 15 -5.16 13.47 -5.42
CA ARG A 15 -6.40 12.74 -5.68
C ARG A 15 -6.60 12.33 -7.15
N ARG A 16 -5.49 12.07 -7.87
CA ARG A 16 -5.52 11.69 -9.28
C ARG A 16 -6.18 10.31 -9.47
N LEU A 17 -5.87 9.35 -8.60
CA LEU A 17 -6.53 8.04 -8.60
C LEU A 17 -7.94 8.15 -8.01
N ASP A 18 -8.95 8.14 -8.88
CA ASP A 18 -10.37 8.01 -8.53
C ASP A 18 -10.87 9.01 -7.45
N ARG A 19 -10.26 10.19 -7.38
CA ARG A 19 -10.52 11.22 -6.36
C ARG A 19 -10.23 10.78 -4.91
N ILE A 20 -9.55 9.66 -4.71
CA ILE A 20 -9.19 9.12 -3.40
C ILE A 20 -7.99 9.88 -2.83
N LYS A 21 -8.01 10.16 -1.52
CA LYS A 21 -6.92 10.87 -0.85
C LYS A 21 -5.87 9.90 -0.28
N PHE A 22 -4.69 9.90 -0.91
CA PHE A 22 -3.51 9.22 -0.39
C PHE A 22 -2.52 10.19 0.25
N ARG A 23 -1.75 9.68 1.21
CA ARG A 23 -0.54 10.32 1.76
C ARG A 23 0.64 9.39 1.53
N ARG A 24 1.83 9.96 1.35
CA ARG A 24 3.10 9.23 1.21
C ARG A 24 3.91 9.30 2.51
N GLN A 25 4.68 8.26 2.82
CA GLN A 25 5.57 8.16 3.99
C GLN A 25 4.86 8.48 5.30
N VAL A 26 3.81 7.72 5.60
CA VAL A 26 2.90 7.98 6.72
C VAL A 26 3.41 7.28 7.98
N PRO A 27 3.72 8.00 9.07
CA PRO A 27 4.02 7.37 10.34
C PRO A 27 2.78 6.67 10.92
N VAL A 28 2.92 5.40 11.26
CA VAL A 28 1.90 4.58 11.92
C VAL A 28 2.55 3.85 13.09
N GLY A 29 2.44 4.43 14.28
CA GLY A 29 3.15 3.94 15.46
C GLY A 29 4.67 4.05 15.28
N LYS A 30 5.38 2.94 15.43
CA LYS A 30 6.84 2.86 15.21
C LYS A 30 7.23 2.60 13.75
N TYR A 31 6.25 2.42 12.87
CA TYR A 31 6.44 2.12 11.45
C TYR A 31 6.20 3.34 10.58
N VAL A 32 6.75 3.32 9.37
CA VAL A 32 6.42 4.26 8.29
C VAL A 32 5.89 3.45 7.12
N ALA A 33 4.68 3.76 6.68
CA ALA A 33 4.05 3.19 5.49
C ALA A 33 4.41 4.01 4.25
N ASP A 34 4.64 3.36 3.11
CA ASP A 34 4.98 4.06 1.87
C ASP A 34 3.81 4.94 1.41
N PHE A 35 2.60 4.39 1.42
CA PHE A 35 1.37 5.16 1.22
C PHE A 35 0.26 4.74 2.16
N ALA A 36 -0.67 5.65 2.43
CA ALA A 36 -1.92 5.32 3.11
C ALA A 36 -3.11 6.14 2.62
N CYS A 37 -4.25 5.47 2.48
CA CYS A 37 -5.57 6.08 2.49
C CYS A 37 -6.12 5.97 3.91
N LEU A 38 -6.09 7.07 4.66
CA LEU A 38 -6.56 7.08 6.05
C LEU A 38 -8.08 6.95 6.16
N GLU A 39 -8.82 7.39 5.13
CA GLU A 39 -10.29 7.33 5.11
C GLU A 39 -10.79 5.88 5.03
N SER A 40 -10.07 5.00 4.33
CA SER A 40 -10.39 3.57 4.21
C SER A 40 -9.52 2.64 5.05
N LEU A 41 -8.67 3.21 5.92
CA LEU A 41 -7.66 2.50 6.72
C LEU A 41 -6.85 1.50 5.86
N LEU A 42 -6.39 1.94 4.69
CA LEU A 42 -5.60 1.12 3.77
C LEU A 42 -4.17 1.64 3.71
N ILE A 43 -3.21 0.77 4.00
CA ILE A 43 -1.77 0.96 3.78
C ILE A 43 -1.39 0.28 2.46
N ILE A 44 -0.52 0.92 1.69
CA ILE A 44 0.12 0.34 0.51
C ILE A 44 1.63 0.35 0.74
N GLU A 45 2.27 -0.81 0.59
CA GLU A 45 3.73 -0.97 0.70
C GLU A 45 4.31 -1.49 -0.62
N ILE A 46 5.49 -0.99 -0.97
CA ILE A 46 6.20 -1.38 -2.18
C ILE A 46 7.46 -2.13 -1.78
N ASP A 47 7.55 -3.40 -2.14
CA ASP A 47 8.62 -4.29 -1.72
C ASP A 47 9.58 -4.60 -2.87
N GLY A 48 10.88 -4.47 -2.59
CA GLY A 48 11.95 -4.87 -3.49
C GLY A 48 12.63 -6.19 -3.12
N SER A 49 12.22 -6.84 -2.03
CA SER A 49 12.92 -7.98 -1.42
C SER A 49 12.12 -9.27 -1.53
N GLN A 50 12.61 -10.27 -2.26
CA GLN A 50 11.94 -11.57 -2.42
C GLN A 50 11.77 -12.37 -1.10
N HIS A 51 12.14 -11.79 0.04
CA HIS A 51 12.02 -12.35 1.39
C HIS A 51 10.90 -11.68 2.20
N ALA A 52 9.85 -11.18 1.54
CA ALA A 52 8.59 -10.80 2.15
C ALA A 52 7.98 -12.05 2.83
N ASP A 53 8.27 -12.26 4.11
CA ASP A 53 7.68 -13.24 5.05
C ASP A 53 8.54 -13.47 6.32
N SER A 54 9.55 -12.63 6.59
CA SER A 54 10.30 -12.71 7.85
C SER A 54 9.39 -12.55 9.08
N GLU A 55 9.78 -13.10 10.24
CA GLU A 55 9.03 -12.93 11.50
C GLU A 55 8.81 -11.44 11.86
N SER A 56 9.77 -10.58 11.52
CA SER A 56 9.66 -9.13 11.70
C SER A 56 8.54 -8.52 10.84
N ASP A 57 8.37 -9.01 9.61
CA ASP A 57 7.33 -8.54 8.70
C ASP A 57 5.94 -9.00 9.15
N GLN A 58 5.83 -10.24 9.62
CA GLN A 58 4.59 -10.75 10.21
C GLN A 58 4.20 -9.93 11.44
N ALA A 59 5.14 -9.67 12.36
CA ALA A 59 4.89 -8.84 13.53
C ALA A 59 4.46 -7.41 13.16
N ARG A 60 5.09 -6.82 12.13
CA ARG A 60 4.69 -5.51 11.59
C ARG A 60 3.25 -5.55 11.08
N ARG A 61 2.91 -6.52 10.24
CA ARG A 61 1.55 -6.68 9.70
C ARG A 61 0.52 -6.79 10.82
N THR A 62 0.75 -7.68 11.79
CA THR A 62 -0.15 -7.87 12.93
C THR A 62 -0.34 -6.58 13.74
N GLU A 63 0.71 -5.79 13.98
CA GLU A 63 0.58 -4.54 14.71
C GLU A 63 -0.19 -3.46 13.92
N LEU A 64 -0.01 -3.40 12.60
CA LEU A 64 -0.76 -2.48 11.73
C LEU A 64 -2.24 -2.88 11.64
N GLU A 65 -2.52 -4.19 11.51
CA GLU A 65 -3.87 -4.75 11.50
C GLU A 65 -4.59 -4.55 12.84
N ALA A 66 -3.88 -4.69 13.97
CA ALA A 66 -4.43 -4.39 15.29
C ALA A 66 -4.83 -2.91 15.46
N ARG A 67 -4.26 -2.02 14.64
CA ARG A 67 -4.65 -0.59 14.57
C ARG A 67 -5.80 -0.33 13.59
N GLY A 68 -6.36 -1.39 12.99
CA GLY A 68 -7.48 -1.34 12.05
C GLY A 68 -7.07 -1.14 10.59
N PHE A 69 -5.77 -1.14 10.28
CA PHE A 69 -5.32 -1.00 8.90
C PHE A 69 -5.38 -2.33 8.15
N ARG A 70 -5.81 -2.28 6.89
CA ARG A 70 -5.50 -3.31 5.90
C ARG A 70 -4.20 -2.94 5.20
N VAL A 71 -3.38 -3.93 4.87
CA VAL A 71 -2.07 -3.72 4.23
C VAL A 71 -2.06 -4.40 2.87
N LEU A 72 -1.84 -3.65 1.81
CA LEU A 72 -1.69 -4.15 0.43
C LEU A 72 -0.22 -4.00 0.03
N ARG A 73 0.44 -5.10 -0.32
CA ARG A 73 1.84 -5.09 -0.73
C ARG A 73 1.96 -5.35 -2.24
N PHE A 74 2.81 -4.58 -2.91
CA PHE A 74 3.17 -4.81 -4.31
C PHE A 74 4.67 -5.02 -4.45
N TRP A 75 5.05 -5.91 -5.36
CA TRP A 75 6.44 -5.99 -5.80
C TRP A 75 6.81 -4.77 -6.64
N ASN A 76 8.05 -4.29 -6.52
CA ASN A 76 8.60 -3.27 -7.42
C ASN A 76 8.31 -3.62 -8.89
N ASP A 77 8.57 -4.87 -9.28
CA ASP A 77 8.39 -5.33 -10.66
C ASP A 77 6.93 -5.26 -11.11
N ASP A 78 5.96 -5.55 -10.24
CA ASP A 78 4.53 -5.48 -10.57
C ASP A 78 4.11 -4.02 -10.85
N VAL A 79 4.57 -3.09 -10.01
CA VAL A 79 4.31 -1.65 -10.17
C VAL A 79 4.93 -1.12 -11.46
N LEU A 80 6.15 -1.56 -11.78
CA LEU A 80 6.86 -1.12 -12.98
C LEU A 80 6.30 -1.75 -14.26
N LYS A 81 5.76 -2.96 -14.18
CA LYS A 81 5.28 -3.73 -15.33
C LYS A 81 3.81 -3.46 -15.67
N ASP A 82 2.95 -3.29 -14.67
CA ASP A 82 1.50 -3.17 -14.86
C ASP A 82 0.86 -2.20 -13.84
N MET A 83 1.15 -0.91 -14.02
CA MET A 83 0.62 0.16 -13.18
C MET A 83 -0.92 0.22 -13.18
N ASP A 84 -1.56 -0.06 -14.31
CA ASP A 84 -3.02 -0.01 -14.45
C ASP A 84 -3.70 -1.07 -13.58
N SER A 85 -3.14 -2.28 -13.54
CA SER A 85 -3.61 -3.35 -12.66
C SER A 85 -3.42 -3.02 -11.17
N VAL A 86 -2.26 -2.44 -10.82
CA VAL A 86 -1.98 -1.95 -9.46
C VAL A 86 -3.01 -0.89 -9.03
N CYS A 87 -3.25 0.12 -9.87
CA CYS A 87 -4.23 1.17 -9.61
C CYS A 87 -5.67 0.62 -9.48
N THR A 88 -6.06 -0.29 -10.37
CA THR A 88 -7.36 -0.96 -10.32
C THR A 88 -7.54 -1.72 -9.01
N THR A 89 -6.52 -2.45 -8.59
CA THR A 89 -6.51 -3.20 -7.34
C THR A 89 -6.65 -2.25 -6.14
N ILE A 90 -5.87 -1.16 -6.10
CA ILE A 90 -5.97 -0.16 -5.03
C ILE A 90 -7.39 0.41 -4.93
N ILE A 91 -8.01 0.78 -6.06
CA ILE A 91 -9.39 1.29 -6.08
C ILE A 91 -10.36 0.25 -5.51
N ALA A 92 -10.26 -1.00 -5.93
CA ALA A 92 -11.12 -2.08 -5.44
C ALA A 92 -11.00 -2.23 -3.91
N TYR A 93 -9.78 -2.25 -3.37
CA TYR A 93 -9.55 -2.35 -1.93
C TYR A 93 -10.03 -1.12 -1.16
N VAL A 94 -9.92 0.09 -1.71
CA VAL A 94 -10.47 1.29 -1.05
C VAL A 94 -11.99 1.22 -0.97
N ARG A 95 -12.64 0.76 -2.05
CA ARG A 95 -14.11 0.78 -2.18
C ARG A 95 -14.80 -0.41 -1.51
N ASP A 96 -14.13 -1.56 -1.44
CA ASP A 96 -14.64 -2.77 -0.80
C ASP A 96 -13.75 -3.17 0.38
N VAL A 97 -14.25 -2.90 1.58
CA VAL A 97 -13.56 -3.21 2.84
C VAL A 97 -13.63 -4.69 3.20
N SER A 98 -14.48 -5.48 2.54
CA SER A 98 -14.58 -6.93 2.76
C SER A 98 -13.45 -7.71 2.08
N LEU A 99 -12.78 -7.09 1.10
CA LEU A 99 -11.61 -7.67 0.45
C LEU A 99 -10.49 -7.85 1.48
N GLN A 100 -10.13 -9.11 1.69
CA GLN A 100 -9.01 -9.51 2.52
C GLN A 100 -7.71 -9.18 1.80
N PRO A 101 -6.75 -8.48 2.44
CA PRO A 101 -5.49 -8.11 1.81
C PRO A 101 -4.80 -9.32 1.15
N TRP A 102 -4.54 -9.20 -0.15
CA TRP A 102 -3.86 -10.22 -0.95
C TRP A 102 -2.34 -10.03 -0.89
N ARG A 103 -1.65 -11.16 -0.60
CA ARG A 103 -0.20 -11.36 -0.43
C ARG A 103 0.45 -10.45 0.62
#